data_AF-A0A1Z7WVC0-F1
#
_entry.id   AF-A0A1Z7WVC0-F1
#
_cell.length_a   1.000
_cell.length_b   1.000
_cell.length_c   1.000
_cell.angle_alpha   90.00
_cell.angle_beta   90.00
_cell.angle_gamma   90.00
#
_symmetry.space_group_name_H-M   'P 1'
#
loop_
_entity.id
_entity.type
_entity.pdbx_description
1 polymer ?
#
loop_
_entity_poly.entity_id
_entity_poly.type
_entity_poly.pdbx_seq_one_letter_code
_entity_poly.pdbx_strand_id
1 'polypeptide(L)'
;MDYRKMRASKLILYCFVLLLSGCSLFSKPDSTNRELMLLPPSQGPEATVLKQVVTVKGNGEETSFLVVSKFEPEKLGLVALLPTGQSLLSLDYDGLDVTQQLFAEISLPSEEMLAIMQFALWPEPSIKQHYTQDAGWVVTIDSEQRTLSTLTEKILTIRYQQQTVLIEHHLHQYKVIVRTIEKYSL
;
A
#
# COMPACT_ATOMS: atom_id res chain seq x y z
N MET A 1 5.45 11.75 72.32
CA MET A 1 6.46 12.55 71.59
C MET A 1 6.45 12.04 70.16
N ASP A 2 5.27 12.20 69.57
CA ASP A 2 4.73 11.59 68.37
C ASP A 2 4.17 12.73 67.52
N TYR A 3 4.20 12.57 66.20
CA TYR A 3 3.51 13.35 65.14
C TYR A 3 4.43 13.83 64.01
N ARG A 4 5.73 14.11 64.22
CA ARG A 4 6.59 14.67 63.16
C ARG A 4 7.05 13.64 62.11
N LYS A 5 7.31 12.39 62.49
CA LYS A 5 7.78 11.34 61.56
C LYS A 5 6.68 10.76 60.66
N MET A 6 5.42 10.78 61.12
CA MET A 6 4.29 10.16 60.41
C MET A 6 3.71 11.05 59.28
N ARG A 7 3.91 12.38 59.35
CA ARG A 7 3.53 13.32 58.27
C ARG A 7 4.48 13.27 57.08
N ALA A 8 5.79 13.11 57.33
CA ALA A 8 6.79 13.00 56.27
C ALA A 8 6.63 11.72 55.43
N SER A 9 6.28 10.59 56.08
CA SER A 9 6.03 9.32 55.40
C SER A 9 4.78 9.36 54.51
N LYS A 10 3.70 10.02 54.94
CA LYS A 10 2.49 10.18 54.12
C LYS A 10 2.70 11.12 52.92
N LEU A 11 3.53 12.16 53.06
CA LEU A 11 3.85 13.08 51.96
C LEU A 11 4.74 12.43 50.89
N ILE A 12 5.69 11.58 51.29
CA ILE A 12 6.53 10.80 50.37
C ILE A 12 5.67 9.79 49.58
N LEU A 13 4.71 9.14 50.23
CA LEU A 13 3.80 8.21 49.58
C LEU A 13 2.89 8.89 48.54
N TYR A 14 2.44 10.13 48.83
CA TYR A 14 1.58 10.88 47.90
C TYR A 14 2.35 11.39 46.66
N CYS A 15 3.63 11.73 46.83
CA CYS A 15 4.49 12.16 45.72
C CYS A 15 4.83 11.01 44.75
N PHE A 16 4.92 9.77 45.27
CA PHE A 16 5.18 8.58 44.45
C PHE A 16 3.97 8.16 43.60
N VAL A 17 2.74 8.42 44.07
CA VAL A 17 1.52 8.13 43.32
C VAL A 17 1.30 9.10 42.15
N LEU A 18 1.76 10.35 42.26
CA LEU A 18 1.65 11.35 41.19
C LEU A 18 2.64 11.14 40.03
N LEU A 19 3.76 10.43 40.27
CA LEU A 19 4.74 10.13 39.22
C LEU A 19 4.33 8.95 38.31
N LEU A 20 3.28 8.20 38.67
CA LEU A 20 2.81 7.05 37.89
C LEU A 20 1.74 7.41 36.84
N SER A 21 1.26 8.66 36.79
CA SER A 21 0.19 9.08 35.87
C SER A 21 0.69 9.64 34.53
N GLY A 22 2.00 9.71 34.30
CA GLY A 22 2.59 10.47 33.18
C GLY A 22 2.68 9.74 31.83
N CYS A 23 2.46 8.43 31.77
CA CYS A 23 2.75 7.66 30.54
C CYS A 23 1.53 7.36 29.64
N SER A 24 0.30 7.71 30.02
CA SER A 24 -0.88 7.35 29.18
C SER A 24 -1.37 8.44 28.24
N LEU A 25 -0.76 9.63 28.23
CA LEU A 25 -1.13 10.71 27.29
C LEU A 25 -0.38 10.67 25.95
N PHE A 26 0.51 9.70 25.76
CA PHE A 26 1.18 9.45 24.48
C PHE A 26 0.61 8.17 23.86
N SER A 27 -0.67 8.20 23.50
CA SER A 27 -1.22 7.21 22.57
C SER A 27 -0.53 7.43 21.23
N LYS A 28 0.50 6.62 20.96
CA LYS A 28 1.08 6.50 19.62
C LYS A 28 -0.07 6.17 18.66
N PRO A 29 -0.25 6.89 17.53
CA PRO A 29 -1.24 6.51 16.54
C PRO A 29 -1.01 5.04 16.20
N ASP A 30 -2.09 4.27 16.21
CA ASP A 30 -2.08 2.84 16.04
C ASP A 30 -1.55 2.50 14.64
N SER A 31 -0.24 2.31 14.53
CA SER A 31 0.49 2.02 13.29
C SER A 31 0.27 0.59 12.81
N THR A 32 -0.86 -0.01 13.16
CA THR A 32 -1.16 -1.42 12.90
C THR A 32 -1.83 -1.60 11.54
N ASN A 33 -2.47 -0.57 10.98
CA ASN A 33 -2.98 -0.63 9.62
C ASN A 33 -1.84 -0.41 8.61
N ARG A 34 -1.26 -1.51 8.14
CA ARG A 34 -0.22 -1.54 7.09
C ARG A 34 -0.79 -1.88 5.71
N GLU A 35 -2.12 -1.89 5.59
CA GLU A 35 -2.79 -2.20 4.34
C GLU A 35 -2.65 -1.02 3.36
N LEU A 36 -2.44 -1.35 2.09
CA LEU A 36 -2.28 -0.35 1.05
C LEU A 36 -3.64 0.27 0.75
N MET A 37 -3.67 1.60 0.64
CA MET A 37 -4.87 2.35 0.33
C MET A 37 -5.10 2.39 -1.18
N LEU A 38 -6.35 2.13 -1.59
CA LEU A 38 -6.80 2.41 -2.94
C LEU A 38 -6.91 3.92 -3.14
N LEU A 39 -6.47 4.38 -4.32
CA LEU A 39 -6.49 5.79 -4.71
C LEU A 39 -7.65 6.05 -5.68
N PRO A 40 -8.37 7.18 -5.56
CA PRO A 40 -9.51 7.47 -6.44
C PRO A 40 -9.12 7.49 -7.93
N PRO A 41 -9.91 6.86 -8.84
CA PRO A 41 -9.70 6.93 -10.29
C PRO A 41 -9.56 8.36 -10.84
N SER A 42 -10.30 9.30 -10.26
CA SER A 42 -10.30 10.71 -10.67
C SER A 42 -8.99 11.45 -10.42
N GLN A 43 -8.09 10.85 -9.65
CA GLN A 43 -6.76 11.38 -9.37
C GLN A 43 -5.66 10.58 -10.06
N GLY A 44 -6.03 9.64 -10.93
CA GLY A 44 -5.11 8.79 -11.67
C GLY A 44 -4.48 9.46 -12.88
N PRO A 45 -3.77 8.67 -13.71
CA PRO A 45 -3.22 9.16 -14.97
C PRO A 45 -4.33 9.51 -15.97
N GLU A 46 -3.95 10.17 -17.07
CA GLU A 46 -4.84 10.38 -18.21
C GLU A 46 -5.44 9.06 -18.72
N ALA A 47 -6.62 9.16 -19.33
CA ALA A 47 -7.36 8.01 -19.81
C ALA A 47 -6.51 7.18 -20.78
N THR A 48 -6.27 5.92 -20.42
CA THR A 48 -5.33 5.07 -21.15
C THR A 48 -5.66 3.60 -20.97
N VAL A 49 -5.24 2.80 -21.95
CA VAL A 49 -5.24 1.33 -21.87
C VAL A 49 -3.79 0.86 -21.88
N LEU A 50 -3.43 0.05 -20.90
CA LEU A 50 -2.12 -0.61 -20.80
C LEU A 50 -2.30 -2.11 -21.04
N LYS A 51 -1.43 -2.68 -21.88
CA LYS A 51 -1.23 -4.14 -21.94
C LYS A 51 0.13 -4.46 -21.36
N GLN A 52 0.17 -5.32 -20.35
CA GLN A 52 1.36 -5.56 -19.56
C GLN A 52 1.53 -7.06 -19.32
N VAL A 53 2.78 -7.52 -19.33
CA VAL A 53 3.12 -8.84 -18.75
C VAL A 53 3.48 -8.61 -17.30
N VAL A 54 2.77 -9.29 -16.40
CA VAL A 54 2.99 -9.22 -14.96
C VAL A 54 3.52 -10.56 -14.48
N THR A 55 4.70 -10.55 -13.90
CA THR A 55 5.34 -11.73 -13.32
C THR A 55 5.48 -11.54 -11.82
N VAL A 56 4.83 -12.42 -11.04
CA VAL A 56 4.93 -12.45 -9.58
C VAL A 56 5.94 -13.53 -9.19
N LYS A 57 6.87 -13.19 -8.30
CA LYS A 57 7.87 -14.11 -7.73
C LYS A 57 7.79 -14.08 -6.21
N GLY A 58 7.50 -15.22 -5.60
CA GLY A 58 7.36 -15.35 -4.15
C GLY A 58 7.29 -16.82 -3.73
N ASN A 59 7.73 -17.14 -2.52
CA ASN A 59 7.67 -18.51 -1.96
C ASN A 59 8.31 -19.60 -2.84
N GLY A 60 9.31 -19.25 -3.67
CA GLY A 60 9.97 -20.18 -4.59
C GLY A 60 9.21 -20.43 -5.90
N GLU A 61 8.06 -19.80 -6.09
CA GLU A 61 7.26 -19.89 -7.31
C GLU A 61 7.37 -18.60 -8.15
N GLU A 62 7.17 -18.77 -9.46
CA GLU A 62 7.11 -17.67 -10.41
C GLU A 62 5.92 -17.90 -11.33
N THR A 63 5.02 -16.92 -11.42
CA THR A 63 3.84 -17.00 -12.27
C THR A 63 3.69 -15.73 -13.09
N SER A 64 3.39 -15.89 -14.38
CA SER A 64 3.26 -14.78 -15.32
C SER A 64 1.89 -14.75 -15.98
N PHE A 65 1.35 -13.54 -16.13
CA PHE A 65 0.03 -13.30 -16.69
C PHE A 65 0.09 -12.10 -17.65
N LEU A 66 -0.84 -12.06 -18.59
CA LEU A 66 -1.12 -10.85 -19.36
C LEU A 66 -2.19 -10.05 -18.61
N VAL A 67 -1.93 -8.76 -18.39
CA VAL A 67 -2.87 -7.85 -17.75
C VAL A 67 -3.22 -6.75 -18.72
N VAL A 68 -4.52 -6.53 -18.90
CA VAL A 68 -5.04 -5.38 -19.63
C VAL A 68 -5.75 -4.47 -18.65
N SER A 69 -5.23 -3.26 -18.47
CA SER A 69 -5.76 -2.26 -17.54
C SER A 69 -6.29 -1.07 -18.32
N LYS A 70 -7.49 -0.61 -17.98
CA LYS A 70 -8.11 0.61 -18.52
C LYS A 70 -8.29 1.61 -17.40
N PHE A 71 -7.72 2.78 -17.58
CA PHE A 71 -7.81 3.91 -16.65
C PHE A 71 -8.75 4.96 -17.25
N GLU A 72 -9.76 5.36 -16.49
CA GLU A 72 -10.72 6.41 -16.84
C GLU A 72 -10.93 7.32 -15.61
N PRO A 73 -11.43 8.55 -15.80
CA PRO A 73 -11.58 9.51 -14.69
C PRO A 73 -12.48 9.02 -13.56
N GLU A 74 -13.44 8.14 -13.83
CA GLU A 74 -14.41 7.68 -12.83
C GLU A 74 -14.26 6.20 -12.49
N LYS A 75 -13.42 5.47 -13.22
CA LYS A 75 -13.26 4.03 -13.00
C LYS A 75 -11.94 3.49 -13.50
N LEU A 76 -11.55 2.37 -12.91
CA LEU A 76 -10.45 1.54 -13.34
C LEU A 76 -10.97 0.13 -13.60
N GLY A 77 -10.64 -0.41 -14.76
CA GLY A 77 -10.91 -1.81 -15.10
C GLY A 77 -9.62 -2.57 -15.33
N LEU A 78 -9.56 -3.83 -14.92
CA LEU A 78 -8.43 -4.72 -15.14
C LEU A 78 -8.93 -6.12 -15.50
N VAL A 79 -8.30 -6.74 -16.49
CA VAL A 79 -8.48 -8.16 -16.79
C VAL A 79 -7.11 -8.84 -16.80
N ALA A 80 -6.97 -9.87 -15.99
CA ALA A 80 -5.82 -10.76 -15.99
C ALA A 80 -6.14 -12.02 -16.79
N LEU A 81 -5.21 -12.40 -17.67
CA LEU A 81 -5.32 -13.51 -18.59
C LEU A 81 -4.11 -14.44 -18.42
N LEU A 82 -4.34 -15.75 -18.52
CA LEU A 82 -3.27 -16.70 -18.74
C LEU A 82 -2.57 -16.41 -20.09
N PRO A 83 -1.32 -16.85 -20.27
CA PRO A 83 -0.64 -16.77 -21.57
C PRO A 83 -1.41 -17.45 -22.72
N THR A 84 -2.31 -18.38 -22.41
CA THR A 84 -3.21 -19.05 -23.36
C THR A 84 -4.41 -18.20 -23.78
N GLY A 85 -4.62 -17.03 -23.16
CA GLY A 85 -5.75 -16.12 -23.41
C GLY A 85 -6.97 -16.35 -22.54
N GLN A 86 -6.97 -17.38 -21.68
CA GLN A 86 -8.07 -17.64 -20.75
C GLN A 86 -8.10 -16.59 -19.63
N SER A 87 -9.28 -16.10 -19.27
CA SER A 87 -9.45 -15.17 -18.14
C SER A 87 -9.17 -15.84 -16.82
N LEU A 88 -8.42 -15.15 -15.96
CA LEU A 88 -8.13 -15.53 -14.58
C LEU A 88 -8.99 -14.73 -13.60
N LEU A 89 -9.06 -13.43 -13.86
CA LEU A 89 -9.59 -12.43 -12.95
C LEU A 89 -10.04 -11.23 -13.78
N SER A 90 -11.20 -10.67 -13.45
CA SER A 90 -11.55 -9.30 -13.81
C SER A 90 -11.81 -8.49 -12.55
N LEU A 91 -11.38 -7.24 -12.56
CA LEU A 91 -11.58 -6.28 -11.48
C LEU A 91 -12.07 -4.97 -12.06
N ASP A 92 -13.09 -4.41 -11.43
CA ASP A 92 -13.56 -3.04 -11.66
C ASP A 92 -13.55 -2.29 -10.32
N TYR A 93 -13.07 -1.05 -10.36
CA TYR A 93 -13.02 -0.14 -9.22
C TYR A 93 -13.51 1.25 -9.62
N ASP A 94 -14.51 1.76 -8.92
CA ASP A 94 -15.17 3.05 -9.22
C ASP A 94 -14.75 4.19 -8.28
N GLY A 95 -13.79 3.94 -7.39
CA GLY A 95 -13.39 4.88 -6.33
C GLY A 95 -13.99 4.57 -4.97
N LEU A 96 -15.03 3.74 -4.90
CA LEU A 96 -15.72 3.35 -3.67
C LEU A 96 -15.62 1.85 -3.44
N ASP A 97 -16.03 1.05 -4.43
CA ASP A 97 -16.18 -0.39 -4.30
C ASP A 97 -15.31 -1.11 -5.34
N VAL A 98 -14.69 -2.21 -4.92
CA VAL A 98 -13.99 -3.14 -5.80
C VAL A 98 -14.93 -4.31 -6.12
N THR A 99 -15.29 -4.45 -7.39
CA THR A 99 -15.99 -5.64 -7.89
C THR A 99 -14.98 -6.55 -8.56
N GLN A 100 -14.95 -7.83 -8.16
CA GLN A 100 -14.07 -8.83 -8.77
C GLN A 100 -14.81 -10.09 -9.20
N GLN A 101 -14.36 -10.69 -10.29
CA GLN A 101 -14.79 -12.01 -10.73
C GLN A 101 -13.56 -12.89 -10.93
N LEU A 102 -13.56 -14.05 -10.28
CA LEU A 102 -12.52 -15.07 -10.40
C LEU A 102 -13.01 -16.16 -11.35
N PHE A 103 -12.20 -16.47 -12.36
CA PHE A 103 -12.52 -17.48 -13.37
C PHE A 103 -11.70 -18.77 -13.20
N ALA A 104 -10.72 -18.74 -12.30
CA ALA A 104 -9.89 -19.87 -11.91
C ALA A 104 -9.66 -19.85 -10.39
N GLU A 105 -9.42 -21.01 -9.79
CA GLU A 105 -9.02 -21.13 -8.38
C GLU A 105 -7.57 -20.66 -8.22
N ILE A 106 -7.39 -19.34 -8.12
CA ILE A 106 -6.10 -18.71 -7.85
C ILE A 106 -6.21 -17.88 -6.57
N SER A 107 -5.20 -17.97 -5.71
CA SER A 107 -5.06 -17.10 -4.56
C SER A 107 -4.17 -15.93 -4.93
N LEU A 108 -4.72 -14.92 -5.60
CA LEU A 108 -4.03 -13.65 -5.85
C LEU A 108 -4.56 -12.56 -4.91
N PRO A 109 -3.69 -11.78 -4.24
CA PRO A 109 -4.13 -10.62 -3.46
C PRO A 109 -4.52 -9.47 -4.41
N SER A 110 -5.68 -9.60 -5.06
CA SER A 110 -6.12 -8.76 -6.19
C SER A 110 -6.22 -7.27 -5.83
N GLU A 111 -6.78 -6.94 -4.68
CA GLU A 111 -6.92 -5.56 -4.20
C GLU A 111 -5.57 -4.94 -3.83
N GLU A 112 -4.69 -5.70 -3.17
CA GLU A 112 -3.32 -5.25 -2.88
C GLU A 112 -2.57 -4.97 -4.18
N MET A 113 -2.68 -5.86 -5.17
CA MET A 113 -2.06 -5.67 -6.49
C MET A 113 -2.60 -4.43 -7.20
N LEU A 114 -3.91 -4.15 -7.06
CA LEU A 114 -4.49 -2.91 -7.55
C LEU A 114 -3.90 -1.69 -6.85
N ALA A 115 -3.81 -1.70 -5.52
CA ALA A 115 -3.23 -0.61 -4.74
C ALA A 115 -1.75 -0.37 -5.09
N ILE A 116 -0.98 -1.44 -5.29
CA ILE A 116 0.42 -1.37 -5.76
C ILE A 116 0.48 -0.73 -7.15
N MET A 117 -0.37 -1.16 -8.09
CA MET A 117 -0.43 -0.60 -9.44
C MET A 117 -0.80 0.89 -9.39
N GLN A 118 -1.76 1.27 -8.56
CA GLN A 118 -2.12 2.68 -8.35
C GLN A 118 -0.93 3.46 -7.77
N PHE A 119 -0.27 2.95 -6.74
CA PHE A 119 0.93 3.59 -6.16
C PHE A 119 2.07 3.72 -7.20
N ALA A 120 2.17 2.79 -8.15
CA ALA A 120 3.14 2.84 -9.24
C ALA A 120 2.79 3.88 -10.33
N LEU A 121 1.51 4.15 -10.55
CA LEU A 121 1.04 4.91 -11.72
C LEU A 121 0.47 6.29 -11.38
N TRP A 122 -0.05 6.49 -10.17
CA TRP A 122 -0.72 7.73 -9.80
C TRP A 122 0.29 8.89 -9.73
N PRO A 123 -0.14 10.13 -10.00
CA PRO A 123 0.67 11.31 -9.78
C PRO A 123 1.10 11.45 -8.32
N GLU A 124 2.33 11.94 -8.10
CA GLU A 124 2.89 12.17 -6.76
C GLU A 124 1.97 12.98 -5.83
N PRO A 125 1.30 14.07 -6.26
CA PRO A 125 0.40 14.83 -5.40
C PRO A 125 -0.76 13.98 -4.85
N SER A 126 -1.32 13.10 -5.67
CA SER A 126 -2.42 12.22 -5.25
C SER A 126 -1.95 11.20 -4.22
N ILE A 127 -0.78 10.60 -4.44
CA ILE A 127 -0.18 9.66 -3.48
C ILE A 127 0.04 10.34 -2.14
N LYS A 128 0.68 11.51 -2.13
CA LYS A 128 1.00 12.26 -0.90
C LYS A 128 -0.24 12.77 -0.15
N GLN A 129 -1.36 12.96 -0.85
CA GLN A 129 -2.64 13.33 -0.23
C GLN A 129 -3.23 12.19 0.61
N HIS A 130 -3.01 10.93 0.23
CA HIS A 130 -3.61 9.76 0.89
C HIS A 130 -2.63 9.08 1.86
N TYR A 131 -1.39 8.90 1.43
CA TYR A 131 -0.33 8.31 2.24
C TYR A 131 0.38 9.39 3.07
N THR A 132 -0.33 9.92 4.06
CA THR A 132 0.12 11.04 4.89
C THR A 132 1.01 10.60 6.05
N GLN A 133 1.92 11.50 6.47
CA GLN A 133 2.77 11.27 7.65
C GLN A 133 1.97 11.17 8.94
N ASP A 134 0.87 11.91 9.07
CA ASP A 134 -0.02 11.86 10.23
C ASP A 134 -0.70 10.48 10.37
N ALA A 135 -0.94 9.81 9.25
CA ALA A 135 -1.41 8.42 9.20
C ALA A 135 -0.28 7.39 9.38
N GLY A 136 0.96 7.81 9.63
CA GLY A 136 2.11 6.94 9.87
C GLY A 136 2.90 6.52 8.61
N TRP A 137 2.56 7.07 7.45
CA TRP A 137 3.23 6.76 6.19
C TRP A 137 4.41 7.68 5.89
N VAL A 138 5.45 7.12 5.28
CA VAL A 138 6.61 7.85 4.77
C VAL A 138 6.74 7.52 3.29
N VAL A 139 6.48 8.51 2.45
CA VAL A 139 6.53 8.40 0.98
C VAL A 139 7.74 9.15 0.45
N THR A 140 8.58 8.46 -0.31
CA THR A 140 9.67 9.06 -1.09
C THR A 140 9.43 8.75 -2.55
N ILE A 141 9.44 9.78 -3.39
CA ILE A 141 9.22 9.66 -4.84
C ILE A 141 10.31 10.49 -5.54
N ASP A 142 10.95 9.87 -6.52
CA ASP A 142 11.84 10.53 -7.46
C ASP A 142 11.57 10.00 -8.90
N SER A 143 12.42 10.35 -9.86
CA SER A 143 12.25 9.95 -11.27
C SER A 143 12.50 8.47 -11.54
N GLU A 144 13.23 7.78 -10.67
CA GLU A 144 13.68 6.39 -10.87
C GLU A 144 12.98 5.40 -9.94
N GLN A 145 12.46 5.88 -8.80
CA GLN A 145 11.87 5.03 -7.78
C GLN A 145 10.76 5.71 -6.96
N ARG A 146 9.91 4.87 -6.38
CA ARG A 146 8.99 5.23 -5.29
C ARG A 146 9.17 4.28 -4.13
N THR A 147 9.09 4.79 -2.91
CA THR A 147 9.09 3.96 -1.71
C THR A 147 7.96 4.35 -0.78
N LEU A 148 7.29 3.34 -0.26
CA LEU A 148 6.33 3.47 0.83
C LEU A 148 6.89 2.77 2.07
N SER A 149 6.94 3.48 3.18
CA SER A 149 7.43 2.96 4.45
C SER A 149 6.53 3.44 5.59
N THR A 150 6.64 2.78 6.74
CA THR A 150 6.27 3.37 8.04
C THR A 150 7.52 3.98 8.67
N LEU A 151 7.40 4.55 9.88
CA LEU A 151 8.56 5.03 10.65
C LEU A 151 9.58 3.93 10.97
N THR A 152 9.17 2.65 10.98
CA THR A 152 10.01 1.54 11.44
C THR A 152 10.35 0.53 10.35
N GLU A 153 9.59 0.50 9.26
CA GLU A 153 9.63 -0.59 8.31
C GLU A 153 9.38 -0.11 6.89
N LYS A 154 10.15 -0.63 5.94
CA LYS A 154 9.92 -0.41 4.51
C LYS A 154 8.82 -1.35 4.04
N ILE A 155 7.82 -0.86 3.32
CA ILE A 155 6.67 -1.66 2.87
C ILE A 155 6.78 -1.98 1.38
N LEU A 156 6.97 -0.96 0.54
CA LEU A 156 7.11 -1.10 -0.91
C LEU A 156 8.36 -0.37 -1.43
N THR A 157 9.04 -1.00 -2.40
CA THR A 157 9.93 -0.29 -3.33
C THR A 157 9.43 -0.51 -4.75
N ILE A 158 9.32 0.57 -5.52
CA ILE A 158 9.05 0.54 -6.96
C ILE A 158 10.24 1.17 -7.65
N ARG A 159 10.81 0.49 -8.66
CA ARG A 159 11.90 0.99 -9.51
C ARG A 159 11.49 0.96 -10.97
N TYR A 160 11.68 2.06 -11.68
CA TYR A 160 11.37 2.18 -13.10
C TYR A 160 12.62 1.95 -13.95
N GLN A 161 12.51 1.08 -14.94
CA GLN A 161 13.60 0.69 -15.84
C GLN A 161 13.06 0.57 -17.27
N GLN A 162 13.13 1.64 -18.05
CA GLN A 162 12.63 1.70 -19.43
C GLN A 162 11.14 1.27 -19.52
N GLN A 163 10.87 0.05 -20.01
CA GLN A 163 9.53 -0.52 -20.16
C GLN A 163 9.13 -1.45 -19.00
N THR A 164 10.01 -1.61 -18.02
CA THR A 164 9.86 -2.53 -16.90
C THR A 164 9.73 -1.75 -15.60
N VAL A 165 8.79 -2.16 -14.75
CA VAL A 165 8.64 -1.69 -13.38
C VAL A 165 8.92 -2.87 -12.46
N LEU A 166 9.90 -2.69 -11.57
CA LEU A 166 10.26 -3.67 -10.55
C LEU A 166 9.65 -3.25 -9.22
N ILE A 167 8.82 -4.10 -8.66
CA ILE A 167 8.14 -3.88 -7.38
C ILE A 167 8.64 -4.92 -6.39
N GLU A 168 9.02 -4.47 -5.20
CA GLU A 168 9.36 -5.33 -4.07
C GLU A 168 8.43 -5.01 -2.91
N HIS A 169 7.66 -6.03 -2.50
CA HIS A 169 6.83 -5.97 -1.30
C HIS A 169 7.60 -6.58 -0.14
N HIS A 170 8.09 -5.75 0.77
CA HIS A 170 9.02 -6.17 1.82
C HIS A 170 8.32 -6.93 2.95
N LEU A 171 7.11 -6.50 3.32
CA LEU A 171 6.33 -7.15 4.38
C LEU A 171 5.86 -8.56 3.98
N HIS A 172 5.29 -8.71 2.78
CA HIS A 172 4.82 -9.99 2.23
C HIS A 172 5.87 -10.77 1.43
N GLN A 173 7.11 -10.28 1.37
CA GLN A 173 8.29 -10.99 0.83
C GLN A 173 8.13 -11.52 -0.61
N TYR A 174 7.49 -10.76 -1.49
CA TYR A 174 7.38 -11.09 -2.92
C TYR A 174 7.83 -9.94 -3.82
N LYS A 175 8.07 -10.27 -5.08
CA LYS A 175 8.44 -9.32 -6.13
C LYS A 175 7.46 -9.38 -7.28
N VAL A 176 7.19 -8.24 -7.89
CA VAL A 176 6.39 -8.15 -9.11
C VAL A 176 7.22 -7.43 -10.17
N ILE A 177 7.27 -8.04 -11.36
CA ILE A 177 7.91 -7.47 -12.54
C ILE A 177 6.80 -7.16 -13.52
N VAL A 178 6.62 -5.89 -13.85
CA VAL A 178 5.61 -5.43 -14.79
C VAL A 178 6.31 -4.92 -16.03
N ARG A 179 6.11 -5.58 -17.17
CA ARG A 179 6.64 -5.14 -18.46
C ARG A 179 5.50 -4.62 -19.32
N THR A 180 5.55 -3.34 -19.67
CA THR A 180 4.56 -2.72 -20.56
C THR A 180 4.84 -3.13 -22.00
N ILE A 181 3.82 -3.68 -22.67
CA ILE A 181 3.88 -4.14 -24.06
C ILE A 181 3.29 -3.08 -24.97
N GLU A 182 2.12 -2.55 -24.61
CA GLU A 182 1.40 -1.54 -25.38
C GLU A 182 0.75 -0.52 -24.44
N LYS A 183 0.70 0.73 -24.90
CA LYS A 183 -0.03 1.82 -24.26
C LYS A 183 -0.84 2.53 -25.33
N TYR A 184 -2.13 2.70 -25.08
CA TYR A 184 -3.06 3.45 -25.93
C TYR A 184 -3.66 4.60 -25.13
N SER A 185 -3.56 5.82 -25.63
CA SER A 185 -4.32 6.95 -25.08
C SER A 185 -5.75 6.88 -25.59
N LEU A 186 -6.72 7.20 -24.72
CA LEU A 186 -8.15 7.24 -25.05
C LEU A 186 -8.61 8.65 -25.43
#